data_AF-A0A9D8BDL5-F1
#
_entry.id   AF-A0A9D8BDL5-F1
#
_cell.length_a   1.000
_cell.length_b   1.000
_cell.length_c   1.000
_cell.angle_alpha   90.00
_cell.angle_beta   90.00
_cell.angle_gamma   90.00
#
_symmetry.space_group_name_H-M   'P 1'
#
loop_
_entity.id
_entity.type
_entity.pdbx_description
1 polymer ?
#
loop_
_entity_poly.entity_id
_entity_poly.type
_entity_poly.pdbx_seq_one_letter_code
_entity_poly.pdbx_strand_id
1 'polypeptide(L)'
;MKTILFVATFMCLNFCFAQGNLQFNQVLLLSASASNPTQWTVPAGKTWKIESMGCYASYMFVYFNNSSAFEYVGHYANTTGAYYRGSDAGAIWLPAGTILGHSSSNSSAYRWFSILEFNIVP
;
A
#
# COMPACT_ATOMS: atom_id res chain seq x y z
N MET A 1 18.09 -49.22 -5.98
CA MET A 1 18.46 -47.83 -6.38
C MET A 1 17.27 -47.04 -6.91
N LYS A 2 16.51 -47.54 -7.91
CA LYS A 2 15.32 -46.85 -8.46
C LYS A 2 14.26 -46.48 -7.42
N THR A 3 13.96 -47.39 -6.49
CA THR A 3 12.96 -47.18 -5.42
C THR A 3 13.40 -46.13 -4.41
N ILE A 4 14.69 -46.10 -4.05
CA ILE A 4 15.26 -45.11 -3.12
C ILE A 4 15.23 -43.72 -3.76
N LEU A 5 15.57 -43.63 -5.05
CA LEU A 5 15.52 -42.38 -5.80
C LEU A 5 14.08 -41.82 -5.89
N PHE A 6 13.10 -42.71 -6.08
CA PHE A 6 11.68 -42.34 -6.12
C PHE A 6 11.18 -41.79 -4.78
N VAL A 7 11.51 -42.48 -3.67
CA VAL A 7 11.12 -42.03 -2.31
C VAL A 7 11.81 -40.71 -1.94
N ALA A 8 13.10 -40.56 -2.26
CA ALA A 8 13.83 -39.32 -2.01
C ALA A 8 13.21 -38.13 -2.78
N THR A 9 12.83 -38.35 -4.05
CA THR A 9 12.17 -37.33 -4.87
C THR A 9 10.83 -36.91 -4.27
N PHE A 10 10.03 -37.86 -3.79
CA PHE A 10 8.72 -37.59 -3.19
C PHE A 10 8.82 -36.85 -1.86
N MET A 11 9.87 -37.10 -1.06
CA MET A 11 10.13 -36.34 0.17
C MET A 11 10.61 -34.92 -0.12
N CYS A 12 11.41 -34.70 -1.16
CA CYS A 12 11.86 -33.36 -1.56
C CYS A 12 10.73 -32.42 -2.00
N LEU A 13 9.62 -32.94 -2.55
CA LEU A 13 8.46 -32.13 -2.95
C LEU A 13 7.75 -31.44 -1.76
N ASN A 14 7.86 -31.99 -0.55
CA ASN A 14 7.30 -31.38 0.66
C ASN A 14 8.17 -30.25 1.22
N PHE A 15 9.41 -30.12 0.77
CA PHE A 15 10.27 -28.96 1.10
C PHE A 15 10.11 -27.81 0.11
N CYS A 16 9.32 -27.99 -0.94
CA CYS A 16 8.87 -26.91 -1.82
C CYS A 16 7.71 -26.15 -1.19
N PHE A 17 7.84 -25.69 0.06
CA PHE A 17 6.99 -24.60 0.54
C PHE A 17 7.39 -23.38 -0.29
N ALA A 18 6.56 -23.04 -1.27
CA ALA A 18 6.68 -21.77 -1.96
C ALA A 18 6.63 -20.68 -0.89
N GLN A 19 7.74 -19.97 -0.75
CA GLN A 19 7.93 -18.91 0.22
C GLN A 19 6.80 -17.88 0.06
N GLY A 20 5.88 -17.81 1.02
CA GLY A 20 5.07 -16.62 1.26
C GLY A 20 4.30 -16.06 0.05
N ASN A 21 3.33 -16.76 -0.52
CA ASN A 21 2.61 -16.21 -1.69
C ASN A 21 1.65 -15.08 -1.29
N LEU A 22 1.69 -13.99 -2.05
CA LEU A 22 0.69 -12.94 -1.98
C LEU A 22 -0.58 -13.40 -2.69
N GLN A 23 -1.64 -13.63 -1.92
CA GLN A 23 -2.97 -13.89 -2.48
C GLN A 23 -3.76 -12.59 -2.48
N PHE A 24 -4.22 -12.15 -3.66
CA PHE A 24 -5.11 -10.99 -3.77
C PHE A 24 -6.30 -11.15 -2.82
N ASN A 25 -6.60 -10.09 -2.06
CA ASN A 25 -7.74 -10.05 -1.16
C ASN A 25 -8.83 -9.13 -1.72
N GLN A 26 -8.53 -7.84 -1.88
CA GLN A 26 -9.49 -6.84 -2.31
C GLN A 26 -8.82 -5.57 -2.83
N VAL A 27 -9.61 -4.70 -3.45
CA VAL A 27 -9.23 -3.32 -3.75
C VAL A 27 -9.83 -2.41 -2.68
N LEU A 28 -9.04 -1.49 -2.12
CA LEU A 28 -9.49 -0.49 -1.17
C LEU A 28 -9.44 0.90 -1.80
N LEU A 29 -10.51 1.68 -1.61
CA LEU A 29 -10.54 3.12 -1.85
C LEU A 29 -10.66 3.83 -0.49
N LEU A 30 -9.52 4.18 0.09
CA LEU A 30 -9.47 4.93 1.34
C LEU A 30 -9.59 6.41 1.04
N SER A 31 -10.43 7.15 1.78
CA SER A 31 -10.59 8.59 1.56
C SER A 31 -10.89 9.35 2.84
N ALA A 32 -10.50 10.62 2.87
CA ALA A 32 -10.69 11.50 4.02
C ALA A 32 -10.64 12.97 3.63
N SER A 33 -11.35 13.81 4.39
CA SER A 33 -11.36 15.26 4.20
C SER A 33 -10.59 16.02 5.28
N ALA A 34 -10.35 15.45 6.47
CA ALA A 34 -9.53 16.05 7.53
C ALA A 34 -8.10 15.48 7.54
N SER A 35 -7.11 16.29 7.93
CA SER A 35 -5.72 15.82 8.12
C SER A 35 -5.62 14.86 9.31
N ASN A 36 -4.99 13.70 9.12
CA ASN A 36 -4.69 12.75 10.19
C ASN A 36 -3.40 11.96 9.85
N PRO A 37 -2.29 12.14 10.59
CA PRO A 37 -1.03 11.44 10.34
C PRO A 37 -1.04 9.96 10.76
N THR A 38 -2.13 9.46 11.36
CA THR A 38 -2.29 8.07 11.80
C THR A 38 -3.70 7.54 11.49
N GLN A 39 -4.17 7.69 10.25
CA GLN A 39 -5.56 7.43 9.89
C GLN A 39 -5.88 5.93 9.72
N TRP A 40 -5.01 5.18 9.04
CA TRP A 40 -5.27 3.77 8.70
C TRP A 40 -4.08 2.89 9.02
N THR A 41 -4.33 1.64 9.38
CA THR A 41 -3.27 0.66 9.69
C THR A 41 -3.41 -0.56 8.79
N VAL A 42 -2.31 -1.02 8.20
CA VAL A 42 -2.28 -2.29 7.44
C VAL A 42 -2.58 -3.44 8.41
N PRO A 43 -3.64 -4.25 8.20
CA PRO A 43 -3.99 -5.31 9.14
C PRO A 43 -2.91 -6.39 9.27
N ALA A 44 -2.90 -7.09 10.40
CA ALA A 44 -2.02 -8.25 10.60
C ALA A 44 -2.29 -9.33 9.54
N GLY A 45 -1.23 -9.95 9.01
CA GLY A 45 -1.33 -10.96 7.94
C GLY A 45 -1.68 -10.40 6.56
N LYS A 46 -1.66 -9.07 6.38
CA LYS A 46 -1.91 -8.40 5.09
C LYS A 46 -0.72 -7.56 4.66
N THR A 47 -0.67 -7.26 3.37
CA THR A 47 0.15 -6.18 2.82
C THR A 47 -0.67 -5.33 1.88
N TRP A 48 -0.38 -4.03 1.86
CA TRP A 48 -0.98 -3.08 0.93
C TRP A 48 -0.01 -2.71 -0.17
N LYS A 49 -0.51 -2.61 -1.39
CA LYS A 49 0.17 -1.99 -2.52
C LYS A 49 -0.63 -0.75 -2.92
N ILE A 50 -0.11 0.42 -2.63
CA ILE A 50 -0.71 1.68 -3.05
C ILE A 50 -0.37 1.90 -4.53
N GLU A 51 -1.39 1.82 -5.38
CA GLU A 51 -1.29 2.02 -6.83
C GLU A 51 -1.34 3.50 -7.20
N SER A 52 -2.20 4.25 -6.52
CA SER A 52 -2.35 5.68 -6.76
C SER A 52 -2.93 6.39 -5.55
N MET A 53 -2.76 7.70 -5.53
CA MET A 53 -3.33 8.59 -4.53
C MET A 53 -3.60 9.94 -5.16
N GLY A 54 -4.51 10.70 -4.56
CA GLY A 54 -4.82 12.03 -5.04
C GLY A 54 -5.38 12.94 -3.95
N CYS A 55 -5.31 14.23 -4.23
CA CYS A 55 -5.77 15.29 -3.34
C CYS A 55 -6.28 16.48 -4.15
N TYR A 56 -7.33 17.13 -3.63
CA TYR A 56 -7.80 18.44 -4.11
C TYR A 56 -7.12 19.59 -3.33
N ALA A 57 -5.80 19.67 -3.40
CA ALA A 57 -5.00 20.72 -2.75
C ALA A 57 -3.65 20.90 -3.48
N SER A 58 -2.94 21.98 -3.13
CA SER A 58 -1.63 22.28 -3.71
C SER A 58 -0.55 21.26 -3.32
N TYR A 59 -0.62 20.68 -2.13
CA TYR A 59 0.24 19.57 -1.72
C TYR A 59 -0.44 18.69 -0.68
N MET A 60 -0.02 17.43 -0.60
CA MET A 60 -0.38 16.47 0.44
C MET A 60 0.88 15.80 0.98
N PHE A 61 1.10 15.83 2.29
CA PHE A 61 2.10 14.98 2.93
C PHE A 61 1.51 13.60 3.20
N VAL A 62 2.29 12.55 2.91
CA VAL A 62 1.97 11.18 3.30
C VAL A 62 2.87 10.78 4.45
N TYR A 63 2.28 10.13 5.44
CA TYR A 63 2.96 9.68 6.65
C TYR A 63 2.96 8.16 6.71
N PHE A 64 4.10 7.60 7.13
CA PHE A 64 4.21 6.21 7.56
C PHE A 64 4.66 6.19 9.01
N ASN A 65 3.91 5.50 9.87
CA ASN A 65 4.21 5.38 11.30
C ASN A 65 4.42 6.75 11.96
N ASN A 66 3.51 7.69 11.69
CA ASN A 66 3.52 9.07 12.21
C ASN A 66 4.74 9.93 11.78
N SER A 67 5.56 9.46 10.84
CA SER A 67 6.67 10.22 10.25
C SER A 67 6.35 10.60 8.81
N SER A 68 6.69 11.84 8.41
CA SER A 68 6.50 12.28 7.02
C SER A 68 7.41 11.46 6.11
N ALA A 69 6.81 10.72 5.18
CA ALA A 69 7.52 9.84 4.26
C ALA A 69 7.88 10.58 2.97
N PHE A 70 6.92 11.30 2.41
CA PHE A 70 7.12 12.13 1.22
C PHE A 70 6.00 13.17 1.08
N GLU A 71 6.30 14.19 0.28
CA GLU A 71 5.33 15.16 -0.19
C GLU A 71 4.84 14.77 -1.58
N TYR A 72 3.53 14.80 -1.75
CA TYR A 72 2.86 14.76 -3.03
C TYR A 72 2.49 16.18 -3.42
N VAL A 73 3.20 16.74 -4.40
CA VAL A 73 3.04 18.12 -4.85
C VAL A 73 2.03 18.17 -5.99
N GLY A 74 0.89 18.85 -5.77
CA GLY A 74 0.04 19.36 -6.85
C GLY A 74 0.63 20.65 -7.42
N HIS A 75 0.00 21.26 -8.44
CA HIS A 75 0.53 22.52 -8.99
C HIS A 75 0.49 23.64 -7.94
N TYR A 76 1.59 24.39 -7.84
CA TYR A 76 1.71 25.60 -7.02
C TYR A 76 0.61 26.59 -7.44
N ALA A 77 -0.25 27.01 -6.50
CA ALA A 77 -1.42 27.89 -6.70
C ALA A 77 -2.72 27.26 -7.24
N ASN A 78 -2.87 25.94 -7.25
CA ASN A 78 -4.16 25.36 -7.59
C ASN A 78 -5.16 25.39 -6.40
N THR A 79 -6.28 26.10 -6.59
CA THR A 79 -7.46 26.14 -5.70
C THR A 79 -8.71 25.48 -6.31
N THR A 80 -8.60 24.90 -7.52
CA THR A 80 -9.72 24.50 -8.38
C THR A 80 -9.62 23.09 -9.02
N GLY A 81 -8.57 22.31 -8.79
CA GLY A 81 -8.30 21.05 -9.50
C GLY A 81 -7.78 19.91 -8.61
N ALA A 82 -8.21 18.68 -8.93
CA ALA A 82 -7.74 17.46 -8.31
C ALA A 82 -6.45 16.98 -8.98
N TYR A 83 -5.46 16.55 -8.21
CA TYR A 83 -4.22 15.96 -8.71
C TYR A 83 -4.15 14.48 -8.34
N TYR A 84 -3.67 13.63 -9.25
CA TYR A 84 -3.43 12.21 -9.02
C TYR A 84 -1.96 11.82 -9.30
N ARG A 85 -1.38 11.00 -8.43
CA ARG A 85 -0.08 10.35 -8.65
C ARG A 85 -0.35 9.06 -9.41
N GLY A 86 -0.16 9.05 -10.73
CA GLY A 86 -0.57 7.88 -11.55
C GLY A 86 0.29 7.49 -12.74
N SER A 87 1.45 8.11 -13.02
CA SER A 87 2.31 7.62 -14.11
C SER A 87 3.80 7.57 -13.76
N ASP A 88 4.33 8.58 -13.07
CA ASP A 88 5.79 8.75 -12.99
C ASP A 88 6.41 8.22 -11.69
N ALA A 89 5.57 7.73 -10.77
CA ALA A 89 6.03 7.16 -9.51
C ALA A 89 5.54 5.71 -9.35
N GLY A 90 6.47 4.81 -9.01
CA GLY A 90 6.16 3.41 -8.76
C GLY A 90 5.21 3.20 -7.59
N ALA A 91 4.55 2.05 -7.58
CA ALA A 91 3.68 1.62 -6.49
C ALA A 91 4.47 1.52 -5.17
N ILE A 92 3.78 1.78 -4.06
CA ILE A 92 4.36 1.68 -2.71
C ILE A 92 3.80 0.44 -2.02
N TRP A 93 4.68 -0.42 -1.51
CA TRP A 93 4.31 -1.58 -0.73
C TRP A 93 4.47 -1.31 0.76
N LEU A 94 3.40 -1.55 1.53
CA LEU A 94 3.39 -1.38 2.98
C LEU A 94 3.17 -2.74 3.66
N PRO A 95 4.08 -3.15 4.58
CA PRO A 95 3.90 -4.38 5.35
C PRO A 95 2.84 -4.21 6.44
N ALA A 96 2.36 -5.35 6.97
CA ALA A 96 1.48 -5.41 8.13
C ALA A 96 1.96 -4.50 9.28
N GLY A 97 1.01 -3.82 9.94
CA GLY A 97 1.28 -2.92 11.06
C GLY A 97 1.74 -1.51 10.67
N THR A 98 2.01 -1.24 9.39
CA THR A 98 2.31 0.13 8.95
C THR A 98 1.09 1.02 9.13
N ILE A 99 1.29 2.18 9.75
CA ILE A 99 0.26 3.21 9.90
C ILE A 99 0.40 4.21 8.75
N LEU A 100 -0.60 4.28 7.89
CA LEU A 100 -0.74 5.26 6.80
C LEU A 100 -1.48 6.50 7.32
N GLY A 101 -0.88 7.67 7.11
CA GLY A 101 -1.47 8.95 7.42
C GLY A 101 -1.30 9.96 6.30
N HIS A 102 -1.98 11.10 6.44
CA HIS A 102 -1.96 12.16 5.45
C HIS A 102 -2.25 13.53 6.08
N SER A 103 -1.74 14.58 5.45
CA SER A 103 -2.15 15.97 5.69
C SER A 103 -2.06 16.74 4.37
N SER A 104 -2.77 17.86 4.23
CA SER A 104 -2.61 18.73 3.05
C SER A 104 -2.70 20.20 3.42
N SER A 105 -2.32 21.06 2.48
CA SER A 105 -2.39 22.52 2.62
C SER A 105 -3.82 23.05 2.82
N ASN A 106 -4.84 22.29 2.41
CA ASN A 106 -6.24 22.57 2.64
C ASN A 106 -6.81 21.50 3.58
N SER A 107 -7.11 21.88 4.82
CA SER A 107 -7.56 20.97 5.87
C SER A 107 -8.87 20.25 5.59
N SER A 108 -9.64 20.70 4.58
CA SER A 108 -10.94 20.12 4.18
C SER A 108 -10.91 19.47 2.80
N ALA A 109 -9.75 19.44 2.13
CA ALA A 109 -9.62 18.86 0.80
C ALA A 109 -9.92 17.35 0.81
N TYR A 110 -10.69 16.91 -0.19
CA TYR A 110 -10.86 15.48 -0.45
C TYR A 110 -9.52 14.84 -0.84
N ARG A 111 -9.19 13.73 -0.18
CA ARG A 111 -7.98 12.93 -0.41
C ARG A 111 -8.38 11.48 -0.55
N TRP A 112 -7.66 10.74 -1.39
CA TRP A 112 -7.94 9.34 -1.62
C TRP A 112 -6.67 8.54 -1.90
N PHE A 113 -6.72 7.25 -1.58
CA PHE A 113 -5.69 6.24 -1.86
C PHE A 113 -6.37 5.02 -2.50
N SER A 114 -5.86 4.59 -3.65
CA SER A 114 -6.27 3.36 -4.32
C SER A 114 -5.23 2.27 -4.05
N ILE A 115 -5.68 1.17 -3.45
CA ILE A 115 -4.82 0.16 -2.86
C ILE A 115 -5.26 -1.23 -3.29
N LEU A 116 -4.31 -2.08 -3.64
CA LEU A 116 -4.51 -3.53 -3.70
C LEU A 116 -4.08 -4.13 -2.36
N GLU A 117 -4.97 -4.85 -1.68
CA GLU A 117 -4.65 -5.58 -0.47
C GLU A 117 -4.44 -7.07 -0.79
N PHE A 118 -3.39 -7.64 -0.21
CA PHE A 118 -3.06 -9.06 -0.33
C PHE A 118 -3.01 -9.72 1.05
N ASN A 119 -3.41 -10.99 1.11
CA ASN A 119 -3.08 -11.89 2.19
C ASN A 119 -1.62 -12.33 2.07
N ILE A 120 -0.92 -12.36 3.22
CA ILE A 120 0.37 -13.02 3.35
C ILE A 120 0.08 -14.47 3.77
N VAL A 121 0.22 -15.42 2.84
CA VAL A 121 0.02 -16.85 3.12
C VAL A 121 1.38 -17.49 3.39
N PRO A 122 1.58 -18.24 4.48
CA PRO A 122 2.86 -18.89 4.81
C PRO A 122 3.43 -19.77 3.70
#